data_AF-A0A7Y2FYX6-F1
#
_entry.id   AF-A0A7Y2FYX6-F1
#
_cell.length_a   1.000
_cell.length_b   1.000
_cell.length_c   1.000
_cell.angle_alpha   90.00
_cell.angle_beta   90.00
_cell.angle_gamma   90.00
#
_symmetry.space_group_name_H-M   'P 1'
#
loop_
_entity.id
_entity.type
_entity.pdbx_description
1 polymer ?
#
loop_
_entity_poly.entity_id
_entity_poly.type
_entity_poly.pdbx_seq_one_letter_code
_entity_poly.pdbx_strand_id
1 'polypeptide(L)' 'MRFFIDTANLDQIKEAKDLGILDGVTTNPSLMAKEGISGHDNIINH' A
#
# COMPACT_ATOMS: atom_id res chain seq x y z
N MET A 1 1.03 -20.65 1.38
CA MET A 1 2.04 -19.59 1.19
C MET A 1 1.30 -18.26 1.26
N ARG A 2 1.87 -17.22 1.89
CA ARG A 2 1.24 -15.90 1.94
C ARG A 2 2.08 -14.88 1.16
N PHE A 3 1.43 -14.03 0.39
CA PHE A 3 2.04 -13.00 -0.45
C PHE A 3 1.62 -11.61 0.02
N PHE A 4 2.62 -10.82 0.39
CA PHE A 4 2.46 -9.43 0.78
C PHE A 4 3.23 -8.57 -0.21
N ILE A 5 2.70 -7.38 -0.51
CA ILE A 5 3.40 -6.37 -1.30
C ILE A 5 3.71 -5.17 -0.41
N ASP A 6 4.85 -4.51 -0.67
CA ASP A 6 5.30 -3.33 0.07
C ASP A 6 5.08 -2.07 -0.78
N THR A 7 3.92 -1.43 -0.61
CA THR A 7 3.52 -0.26 -1.41
C THR A 7 2.47 0.59 -0.70
N ALA A 8 2.40 1.86 -1.05
CA ALA A 8 1.29 2.77 -0.72
C ALA A 8 0.43 3.13 -1.95
N ASN A 9 0.78 2.60 -3.12
CA ASN A 9 0.10 2.89 -4.36
C ASN A 9 -1.16 2.02 -4.50
N LEU A 10 -2.33 2.65 -4.52
CA LEU A 10 -3.62 1.95 -4.56
C LEU A 10 -3.84 1.16 -5.87
N ASP A 11 -3.27 1.59 -6.99
CA ASP A 11 -3.40 0.89 -8.27
C ASP A 11 -2.64 -0.45 -8.25
N GLN A 12 -1.42 -0.47 -7.68
CA GLN A 12 -0.66 -1.71 -7.49
C GLN A 12 -1.35 -2.68 -6.54
N ILE A 13 -1.95 -2.16 -5.46
CA ILE A 13 -2.72 -2.96 -4.51
C ILE A 13 -3.94 -3.58 -5.21
N LYS A 14 -4.63 -2.79 -6.03
CA LYS A 14 -5.78 -3.26 -6.79
C LYS A 14 -5.38 -4.32 -7.81
N GLU A 15 -4.31 -4.12 -8.56
CA GLU A 15 -3.80 -5.10 -9.53
C GLU A 15 -3.44 -6.43 -8.87
N ALA A 16 -2.67 -6.41 -7.77
CA ALA A 16 -2.29 -7.62 -7.04
C ALA A 16 -3.51 -8.35 -6.45
N LYS A 17 -4.53 -7.60 -6.02
CA LYS A 17 -5.81 -8.15 -5.57
C LYS A 17 -6.59 -8.79 -6.72
N ASP A 18 -6.66 -8.12 -7.88
CA ASP A 18 -7.38 -8.60 -9.07
C ASP A 18 -6.74 -9.87 -9.65
N LEU A 19 -5.42 -10.01 -9.50
CA LEU A 19 -4.69 -11.25 -9.80
C LEU A 19 -4.99 -12.40 -8.82
N GLY A 20 -5.66 -12.13 -7.70
CA GLY A 20 -6.03 -13.15 -6.71
C GLY A 20 -4.87 -13.66 -5.87
N ILE A 21 -3.75 -12.94 -5.83
CA ILE A 21 -2.52 -13.36 -5.15
C ILE A 21 -2.24 -12.59 -3.85
N LEU A 22 -3.01 -11.55 -3.53
CA LEU A 22 -2.69 -10.63 -2.44
C LEU A 22 -3.31 -11.06 -1.10
N ASP A 23 -2.46 -11.42 -0.12
CA ASP A 23 -2.89 -11.71 1.26
C ASP A 23 -2.88 -10.47 2.16
N GLY A 24 -2.12 -9.44 1.80
CA GLY A 24 -2.07 -8.18 2.54
C GLY A 24 -1.01 -7.22 2.00
N VAL A 25 -0.98 -6.02 2.59
CA VAL A 25 -0.07 -4.95 2.18
C VAL A 25 0.75 -4.52 3.40
N THR A 26 2.05 -4.32 3.20
CA THR A 26 2.90 -3.57 4.14
C THR A 26 3.20 -2.20 3.56
N THR A 27 3.38 -1.22 4.41
CA THR A 27 3.70 0.14 3.99
C THR A 27 4.49 0.85 5.06
N ASN A 28 5.05 2.00 4.71
CA ASN A 28 5.79 2.88 5.60
C ASN A 28 5.65 4.34 5.15
N PRO A 29 5.94 5.32 6.02
CA PRO A 29 5.81 6.74 5.67
C PRO A 29 6.60 7.18 4.42
N SER A 30 7.73 6.54 4.12
CA SER A 30 8.53 6.87 2.94
C SER A 30 7.87 6.46 1.63
N LEU A 31 7.16 5.32 1.62
CA LEU A 31 6.36 4.88 0.47
C LEU A 31 5.11 5.76 0.31
N MET A 32 4.41 6.06 1.41
CA MET A 32 3.28 6.98 1.42
C MET A 32 3.66 8.36 0.86
N ALA A 33 4.82 8.89 1.26
CA ALA A 33 5.29 10.19 0.78
C ALA A 33 5.54 10.22 -0.73
N LYS A 34 5.95 9.10 -1.35
CA LYS A 34 6.12 9.01 -2.81
C LYS A 34 4.78 9.11 -3.56
N GLU A 35 3.70 8.64 -2.93
CA GLU A 35 2.34 8.75 -3.45
C GLU A 35 1.65 10.07 -3.04
N GLY A 36 2.41 11.03 -2.49
CA GLY A 36 1.90 12.34 -2.07
C GLY A 36 1.19 12.35 -0.70
N ILE A 37 1.20 11.23 0.02
CA ILE A 37 0.57 11.09 1.34
C ILE A 37 1.60 11.49 2.39
N SER A 38 1.36 12.64 3.03
CA SER A 38 2.24 13.18 4.05
C SER A 38 1.46 13.86 5.17
N GLY A 39 2.07 13.95 6.36
CA GLY A 39 1.41 14.42 7.57
C GLY A 39 0.76 13.29 8.36
N HIS A 40 0.75 13.43 9.69
CA HIS A 40 0.30 12.39 10.60
C HIS A 40 -1.13 11.92 10.31
N ASP A 41 -2.06 12.87 10.15
CA ASP A 41 -3.47 12.54 9.93
C ASP A 41 -3.69 11.80 8.61
N ASN A 42 -3.00 12.22 7.54
CA ASN A 42 -3.11 11.55 6.25
C ASN A 42 -2.48 10.15 6.26
N ILE A 43 -1.40 9.94 7.03
CA ILE A 43 -0.77 8.63 7.21
C ILE A 43 -1.68 7.66 7.96
N ILE A 44 -2.39 8.14 8.98
CA ILE A 44 -3.32 7.29 9.78
C ILE A 44 -4.61 7.00 9.01
N ASN A 45 -5.05 7.92 8.15
CA ASN A 45 -6.29 7.78 7.37
C ASN A 45 -6.10 7.03 6.03
N HIS A 46 -4.86 6.69 5.65
CA HIS A 46 -4.56 5.90 4.46
C HIS A 46 -4.73 4.40 4.72
#